data_AF-A0A7T8GPI1-F1
#
_entry.id   AF-A0A7T8GPI1-F1
#
_cell.length_a   1.000
_cell.length_b   1.000
_cell.length_c   1.000
_cell.angle_alpha   90.00
_cell.angle_beta   90.00
_cell.angle_gamma   90.00
#
_symmetry.space_group_name_H-M   'P 1'
#
loop_
_entity.id
_entity.type
_entity.pdbx_description
1 polymer ?
#
loop_
_entity_poly.entity_id
_entity_poly.type
_entity_poly.pdbx_seq_one_letter_code
_entity_poly.pdbx_strand_id
1 'polypeptide(L)'
;MEGPSLRDVILVVEDTALNGSYMEEEITGNYLLPCLEYLSTAVPRKTGATFLNCSSYHMISFGAADRKPRSSTRLQGPFISYKRLLESMERLSWSGGEGETHSSGVEAIGAALRVFDRLDDKRGGRRTSGNT
;
A
#
# COMPACT_ATOMS: atom_id res chain seq x y z
N MET A 1 3.20 9.92 -27.79
CA MET A 1 2.85 10.34 -26.42
C MET A 1 2.07 9.19 -25.80
N GLU A 2 2.68 8.46 -24.86
CA GLU A 2 1.96 7.46 -24.08
C GLU A 2 0.81 8.16 -23.34
N GLY A 3 -0.37 7.55 -23.37
CA GLY A 3 -1.52 8.06 -22.62
C GLY A 3 -1.25 8.05 -21.11
N PRO A 4 -2.06 8.76 -20.32
CA PRO A 4 -1.96 8.77 -18.87
C PRO A 4 -1.99 7.34 -18.31
N SER A 5 -0.86 6.84 -17.79
CA SER A 5 -0.78 5.52 -17.17
C SER A 5 -1.30 5.60 -15.74
N LEU A 6 -2.35 4.84 -15.43
CA LEU A 6 -2.82 4.70 -14.05
C LEU A 6 -1.73 4.00 -13.23
N ARG A 7 -1.48 4.49 -12.01
CA ARG A 7 -0.48 3.91 -11.11
C ARG A 7 -1.15 3.43 -9.84
N ASP A 8 -1.02 2.14 -9.54
CA ASP A 8 -1.39 1.61 -8.23
C ASP A 8 -0.16 1.45 -7.37
N VAL A 9 -0.24 2.01 -6.18
CA VAL A 9 0.85 2.03 -5.22
C VAL A 9 0.40 1.32 -3.97
N ILE A 10 1.13 0.28 -3.58
CA ILE A 10 0.88 -0.43 -2.32
C ILE A 10 2.11 -0.22 -1.44
N LEU A 11 1.92 0.50 -0.34
CA LEU A 11 2.93 0.67 0.69
C LEU A 11 2.85 -0.52 1.65
N VAL A 12 3.91 -1.31 1.70
CA VAL A 12 4.04 -2.40 2.66
C VAL A 12 4.96 -1.92 3.78
N VAL A 13 4.45 -1.86 5.01
CA VAL A 13 5.15 -1.25 6.15
C VAL A 13 5.14 -2.18 7.36
N GLU A 14 6.30 -2.37 7.96
CA GLU A 14 6.40 -3.12 9.20
C GLU A 14 6.08 -2.18 10.38
N ASP A 15 5.02 -2.50 11.14
CA ASP A 15 4.52 -1.70 12.27
C ASP A 15 5.13 -2.08 13.62
N THR A 16 6.36 -2.63 13.60
CA THR A 16 7.09 -2.97 14.82
C THR A 16 7.79 -1.77 15.44
N ALA A 17 8.02 -1.81 16.75
CA ALA A 17 8.70 -0.76 17.50
C ALA A 17 10.14 -0.49 17.00
N LEU A 18 10.76 -1.46 16.33
CA LEU A 18 12.10 -1.31 15.72
C LEU A 18 12.15 -0.19 14.68
N ASN A 19 11.03 0.06 13.98
CA ASN A 19 10.99 1.04 12.90
C ASN A 19 10.54 2.43 13.37
N GLY A 20 9.92 2.56 14.55
CA GLY A 20 9.29 3.81 14.99
C GLY A 20 10.22 5.03 14.99
N SER A 21 11.49 4.85 15.38
CA SER A 21 12.46 5.96 15.48
C SER A 21 12.92 6.53 14.14
N TYR A 22 12.88 5.75 13.07
CA TYR A 22 13.36 6.15 11.75
C TYR A 22 12.22 6.58 10.81
N MET A 23 10.98 6.25 11.17
CA MET A 23 9.86 6.37 10.24
C MET A 23 9.40 7.81 9.98
N GLU A 24 9.35 8.67 11.00
CA GLU A 24 8.79 10.03 10.85
C GLU A 24 9.67 10.98 10.00
N GLU A 25 10.92 11.22 10.37
CA GLU A 25 11.76 12.18 9.63
C GLU A 25 12.50 11.54 8.46
N GLU A 26 13.14 10.39 8.69
CA GLU A 26 14.05 9.81 7.71
C GLU A 26 13.30 9.11 6.58
N ILE A 27 12.45 8.12 6.90
CA ILE A 27 11.73 7.37 5.87
C ILE A 27 10.61 8.20 5.23
N THR A 28 9.73 8.80 6.04
CA THR A 28 8.57 9.52 5.50
C THR A 28 8.97 10.79 4.75
N GLY A 29 9.83 11.61 5.36
CA GLY A 29 10.26 12.89 4.81
C GLY A 29 11.20 12.74 3.62
N ASN A 30 12.30 11.99 3.77
CA ASN A 30 13.37 11.98 2.77
C ASN A 30 13.15 10.99 1.62
N TYR A 31 12.35 9.93 1.84
CA TYR A 31 12.19 8.87 0.83
C TYR A 31 10.75 8.72 0.35
N LEU A 32 9.80 8.54 1.27
CA LEU A 32 8.44 8.17 0.91
C LEU A 32 7.69 9.34 0.26
N LEU A 33 7.78 10.55 0.83
CA LEU A 33 7.10 11.72 0.28
C LEU A 33 7.57 12.04 -1.16
N PRO A 34 8.87 12.18 -1.46
CA PRO A 34 9.33 12.40 -2.84
C PRO A 34 8.92 11.28 -3.80
N CYS A 35 8.95 10.02 -3.34
CA CYS A 35 8.54 8.88 -4.14
C CYS A 35 7.04 8.92 -4.48
N LEU A 36 6.18 9.21 -3.49
CA LEU A 36 4.75 9.32 -3.67
C LEU A 36 4.37 10.52 -4.53
N GLU A 37 5.05 11.65 -4.39
CA GLU A 37 4.88 12.81 -5.25
C GLU A 37 5.18 12.46 -6.71
N TYR A 38 6.34 11.84 -6.97
CA TYR A 38 6.72 11.35 -8.28
C TYR A 38 5.70 10.37 -8.86
N LEU A 39 5.24 9.41 -8.05
CA LEU A 39 4.24 8.42 -8.45
C LEU A 39 2.88 9.08 -8.72
N SER A 40 2.52 10.14 -8.01
CA SER A 40 1.23 10.84 -8.15
C SER A 40 1.10 11.74 -9.38
N THR A 41 2.22 12.11 -10.02
CA THR A 41 2.21 12.94 -11.24
C THR A 41 1.45 12.30 -12.41
N ALA A 42 1.14 11.01 -12.31
CA ALA A 42 0.32 10.30 -13.26
C ALA A 42 -1.19 10.60 -13.05
N VAL A 43 -1.71 11.43 -13.97
CA VAL A 43 -3.12 11.65 -14.33
C VAL A 43 -3.94 12.55 -13.37
N PRO A 44 -4.42 13.73 -13.84
CA PRO A 44 -5.39 14.53 -13.10
C PRO A 44 -6.69 13.75 -12.90
N ARG A 45 -7.18 13.74 -11.66
CA ARG A 45 -8.48 13.18 -11.27
C ARG A 45 -9.59 13.76 -12.16
N LYS A 46 -10.20 12.94 -13.03
CA LYS A 46 -11.48 13.30 -13.65
C LYS A 46 -12.53 13.35 -12.53
N THR A 47 -13.19 14.49 -12.38
CA THR A 47 -14.33 14.66 -11.46
C THR A 47 -15.39 13.60 -11.77
N GLY A 48 -15.71 12.74 -10.79
CA GLY A 48 -16.65 11.62 -10.95
C GLY A 48 -16.04 10.24 -11.20
N ALA A 49 -14.71 10.12 -11.26
CA ALA A 49 -14.05 8.83 -11.45
C ALA A 49 -14.08 7.96 -10.17
N THR A 50 -14.58 6.73 -10.29
CA THR A 50 -14.41 5.65 -9.31
C THR A 50 -12.93 5.32 -9.13
N PHE A 51 -12.51 4.75 -7.99
CA PHE A 51 -11.11 4.33 -7.74
C PHE A 51 -10.52 3.44 -8.86
N LEU A 52 -11.37 2.77 -9.63
CA LEU A 52 -10.98 1.96 -10.79
C LEU A 52 -10.42 2.77 -11.97
N ASN A 53 -10.79 4.05 -12.09
CA ASN A 53 -10.44 4.94 -13.20
C ASN A 53 -9.38 5.97 -12.78
N CYS A 54 -8.76 5.79 -11.62
CA CYS A 54 -7.74 6.67 -11.03
C CYS A 54 -6.57 5.84 -10.51
N SER A 55 -5.41 6.47 -10.38
CA SER A 55 -4.31 5.96 -9.55
C SER A 55 -4.81 5.70 -8.12
N SER A 56 -4.48 4.54 -7.56
CA SER A 56 -4.94 4.13 -6.23
C SER A 56 -3.77 3.83 -5.30
N TYR A 57 -3.94 4.13 -4.02
CA TYR A 57 -2.92 3.94 -2.99
C TYR A 57 -3.46 3.02 -1.91
N HIS A 58 -2.65 2.08 -1.44
CA HIS A 58 -3.03 1.13 -0.38
C HIS A 58 -1.89 1.04 0.62
N MET A 59 -2.21 0.73 1.88
CA MET A 59 -1.21 0.41 2.89
C MET A 59 -1.46 -0.98 3.44
N ILE A 60 -0.40 -1.78 3.55
CA ILE A 60 -0.43 -3.06 4.25
C ILE A 60 0.57 -2.97 5.38
N SER A 61 0.08 -2.90 6.61
CA SER A 61 0.94 -2.99 7.78
C SER A 61 1.14 -4.46 8.18
N PHE A 62 2.32 -4.78 8.69
CA PHE A 62 2.60 -6.10 9.23
C PHE A 62 3.48 -6.05 10.48
N GLY A 63 3.28 -7.00 11.39
CA GLY A 63 4.02 -7.06 12.67
C GLY A 63 4.65 -8.43 12.91
N ALA A 64 4.98 -8.70 14.17
CA ALA A 64 5.53 -9.98 14.61
C ALA A 64 4.65 -11.17 14.19
N ALA A 65 5.27 -12.32 13.89
CA ALA A 65 4.54 -13.49 13.40
C ALA A 65 3.67 -14.18 14.47
N ASP A 66 3.95 -13.97 15.76
CA ASP A 66 3.22 -14.52 16.90
C ASP A 66 2.08 -13.63 17.40
N ARG A 67 1.79 -12.52 16.70
CA ARG A 67 0.75 -11.57 17.05
C ARG A 67 -0.60 -12.27 17.25
N LYS A 68 -1.15 -12.23 18.47
CA LYS A 68 -2.49 -12.72 18.81
C LYS A 68 -3.22 -11.72 19.70
N PRO A 69 -4.56 -11.59 19.60
CA PRO A 69 -5.47 -12.30 18.70
C PRO A 69 -5.61 -11.66 17.30
N ARG A 70 -4.82 -10.62 17.00
CA ARG A 70 -4.92 -9.84 15.76
C ARG A 70 -4.14 -10.52 14.64
N SER A 71 -4.62 -10.39 13.41
CA SER A 71 -3.85 -10.75 12.21
C SER A 71 -2.48 -10.07 12.22
N SER A 72 -1.46 -10.81 11.79
CA SER A 72 -0.09 -10.36 11.54
C SER A 72 -0.03 -9.26 10.47
N THR A 73 -1.02 -9.19 9.58
CA THR A 73 -1.12 -8.20 8.51
C THR A 73 -2.46 -7.43 8.55
N ARG A 74 -2.45 -6.17 8.09
CA ARG A 74 -3.64 -5.31 7.98
C ARG A 74 -3.62 -4.48 6.71
N LEU A 75 -4.65 -4.62 5.88
CA LEU A 75 -4.88 -3.79 4.68
C LEU A 75 -5.70 -2.54 5.01
N GLN A 76 -5.28 -1.40 4.47
CA GLN A 76 -5.97 -0.12 4.50
C GLN A 76 -6.00 0.50 3.09
N GLY A 77 -7.12 1.15 2.74
CA GLY A 77 -7.37 1.70 1.40
C GLY A 77 -8.58 1.05 0.71
N PRO A 78 -8.83 1.32 -0.58
CA PRO A 78 -8.04 2.20 -1.46
C PRO A 78 -8.15 3.67 -1.07
N PHE A 79 -7.03 4.37 -1.06
CA PHE A 79 -6.96 5.83 -1.01
C PHE A 79 -6.84 6.40 -2.43
N ILE A 80 -7.53 7.51 -2.67
CA ILE A 80 -7.51 8.23 -3.95
C ILE A 80 -6.40 9.30 -4.02
N SER A 81 -5.65 9.47 -2.93
CA SER A 81 -4.61 10.46 -2.77
C SER A 81 -3.53 9.90 -1.86
N TYR A 82 -2.27 10.09 -2.23
CA TYR A 82 -1.13 9.70 -1.40
C TYR A 82 -1.11 10.47 -0.07
N LYS A 83 -1.71 11.66 0.01
CA LYS A 83 -1.81 12.41 1.28
C LYS A 83 -2.62 11.65 2.33
N ARG A 84 -3.71 10.99 1.91
CA ARG A 84 -4.51 10.12 2.79
C ARG A 84 -3.78 8.84 3.17
N LEU A 85 -2.90 8.34 2.31
CA LEU A 85 -2.00 7.24 2.65
C LEU A 85 -1.04 7.66 3.77
N LEU A 86 -0.42 8.83 3.65
CA LEU A 86 0.48 9.39 4.67
C LEU A 86 -0.25 9.64 5.99
N GLU A 87 -1.42 10.27 5.97
CA GLU A 87 -2.27 10.45 7.17
C GLU A 87 -2.67 9.12 7.84
N SER A 88 -2.74 8.02 7.07
CA SER A 88 -3.01 6.68 7.60
C SER A 88 -1.76 6.07 8.23
N MET A 89 -0.59 6.33 7.64
CA MET A 89 0.70 5.89 8.14
C MET A 89 1.07 6.59 9.46
N GLU A 90 0.81 7.88 9.60
CA GLU A 90 0.99 8.64 10.86
C GLU A 90 0.17 8.08 12.02
N ARG A 91 -0.91 7.33 11.73
CA ARG A 91 -1.75 6.68 12.76
C ARG A 91 -1.28 5.29 13.13
N LEU A 92 -0.20 4.78 12.53
CA LEU A 92 0.35 3.49 12.90
C LEU A 92 0.87 3.54 14.33
N SER A 93 0.40 2.60 15.14
CA SER A 93 0.97 2.34 16.44
C SER A 93 2.17 1.42 16.26
N TRP A 94 3.38 1.94 16.40
CA TRP A 94 4.61 1.13 16.42
C TRP A 94 4.58 0.19 17.62
N SER A 95 4.35 -1.09 17.35
CA SER A 95 4.06 -2.11 18.37
C SER A 95 5.27 -2.99 18.66
N GLY A 96 5.55 -3.28 19.92
CA GLY A 96 6.64 -4.14 20.36
C GLY A 96 6.24 -5.01 21.55
N GLY A 97 7.16 -5.86 22.02
CA GLY A 97 6.91 -6.75 23.16
C GLY A 97 6.22 -8.08 22.79
N GLU A 98 6.12 -8.37 21.50
CA GLU A 98 5.78 -9.70 21.00
C GLU A 98 6.99 -10.64 21.21
N GLY A 99 6.75 -11.95 21.33
CA GLY A 99 7.79 -12.93 21.69
C GLY A 99 8.66 -13.37 20.52
N GLU A 100 8.22 -13.10 19.29
CA GLU A 100 8.93 -13.45 18.07
C GLU A 100 9.90 -12.34 17.62
N THR A 101 11.08 -12.75 17.14
CA THR A 101 12.12 -11.84 16.63
C THR A 101 11.93 -11.50 15.15
N HIS A 102 11.01 -12.22 14.49
CA HIS A 102 10.71 -12.09 13.07
C HIS A 102 9.29 -11.54 12.82
N SER A 103 9.17 -10.69 11.81
CA SER A 103 7.89 -10.15 11.34
C SER A 103 7.38 -10.89 10.09
N SER A 104 6.05 -10.90 9.89
CA SER A 104 5.40 -11.62 8.79
C SER A 104 5.40 -10.83 7.46
N GLY A 105 6.59 -10.43 7.00
CA GLY A 105 6.73 -9.64 5.76
C GLY A 105 6.29 -10.38 4.50
N VAL A 106 6.53 -11.69 4.44
CA VAL A 106 6.12 -12.54 3.29
C VAL A 106 4.60 -12.55 3.12
N GLU A 107 3.87 -12.62 4.23
CA GLU A 107 2.42 -12.57 4.21
C GLU A 107 1.90 -11.22 3.73
N ALA A 108 2.55 -10.13 4.14
CA ALA A 108 2.22 -8.77 3.72
C ALA A 108 2.41 -8.57 2.22
N ILE A 109 3.53 -9.08 1.68
CA ILE A 109 3.81 -9.07 0.24
C ILE A 109 2.79 -9.94 -0.52
N GLY A 110 2.46 -11.12 0.00
CA GLY A 110 1.42 -11.97 -0.58
C GLY A 110 0.03 -11.30 -0.59
N ALA A 111 -0.28 -10.52 0.44
CA ALA A 111 -1.48 -9.69 0.49
C ALA A 111 -1.43 -8.56 -0.54
N ALA A 112 -0.27 -7.92 -0.74
CA ALA A 112 -0.08 -6.89 -1.77
C ALA A 112 -0.33 -7.43 -3.18
N LEU A 113 0.22 -8.60 -3.51
CA LEU A 113 -0.01 -9.26 -4.80
C LEU A 113 -1.51 -9.54 -5.03
N ARG A 114 -2.22 -10.05 -4.01
CA ARG A 114 -3.67 -10.23 -4.11
C ARG A 114 -4.45 -8.93 -4.32
N VAL A 115 -3.95 -7.80 -3.81
CA VAL A 115 -4.57 -6.50 -4.08
C VAL A 115 -4.36 -6.11 -5.54
N PHE A 116 -3.17 -6.34 -6.11
CA PHE A 116 -2.93 -6.13 -7.54
C PHE A 116 -3.83 -7.02 -8.41
N ASP A 117 -3.93 -8.32 -8.12
CA ASP A 117 -4.83 -9.23 -8.86
C ASP A 117 -6.28 -8.70 -8.87
N ARG A 118 -6.76 -8.22 -7.71
CA ARG A 118 -8.11 -7.65 -7.59
C ARG A 118 -8.29 -6.33 -8.36
N LEU A 119 -7.24 -5.52 -8.46
CA LEU A 119 -7.27 -4.27 -9.21
C LEU A 119 -7.31 -4.56 -10.71
N ASP A 120 -6.50 -5.53 -11.16
CA ASP A 120 -6.51 -6.02 -12.53
C ASP A 120 -7.88 -6.58 -12.89
N ASP A 121 -8.41 -7.52 -12.12
CA ASP A 121 -9.75 -8.11 -12.35
C ASP A 121 -10.82 -7.02 -12.50
N LYS A 122 -10.85 -6.03 -11.59
CA LYS A 122 -11.86 -4.95 -11.62
C LYS A 122 -11.67 -3.97 -12.77
N ARG A 123 -10.47 -3.85 -13.34
CA ARG A 123 -10.17 -3.00 -14.50
C ARG A 123 -10.32 -3.75 -15.84
N GLY A 124 -10.79 -4.99 -15.82
CA GLY A 124 -10.95 -5.81 -17.02
C GLY A 124 -9.70 -6.61 -17.40
N GLY A 125 -8.83 -6.87 -16.41
CA GLY A 125 -7.62 -7.69 -16.46
C GLY A 125 -7.86 -9.19 -16.59
N ARG A 126 -8.71 -9.55 -17.56
CA ARG A 126 -8.59 -10.77 -18.35
C ARG A 126 -8.95 -10.35 -19.77
N ARG A 127 -7.96 -9.82 -20.50
CA ARG A 127 -8.02 -9.83 -21.95
C ARG A 127 -8.24 -11.28 -22.34
N THR A 128 -9.43 -11.55 -22.88
CA THR A 128 -9.83 -12.77 -23.58
C THR A 128 -8.68 -13.74 -23.81
N SER A 129 -8.62 -14.78 -22.97
CA SER A 129 -7.90 -15.98 -23.35
C SER A 129 -8.51 -16.47 -24.66
N GLY A 130 -7.67 -16.53 -25.69
CA GLY A 130 -7.83 -17.26 -26.94
C GLY A 130 -9.25 -17.46 -27.47
N ASN A 131 -9.58 -16.70 -28.51
CA ASN A 131 -10.50 -17.18 -29.54
C ASN A 131 -10.03 -18.59 -29.96
N THR A 132 -10.79 -19.62 -29.60
CA THR A 132 -10.66 -21.00 -30.09
C THR A 132 -11.80 -21.27 -31.04
#